data_AF-A0A7C6Q571-F1
#
_entry.id   AF-A0A7C6Q571-F1
#
_cell.length_a   1.000
_cell.length_b   1.000
_cell.length_c   1.000
_cell.angle_alpha   90.00
_cell.angle_beta   90.00
_cell.angle_gamma   90.00
#
_symmetry.space_group_name_H-M   'P 1'
#
loop_
_entity.id
_entity.type
_entity.pdbx_description
1 polymer ?
#
loop_
_entity_poly.entity_id
_entity_poly.type
_entity_poly.pdbx_seq_one_letter_code
_entity_poly.pdbx_strand_id
1 'polypeptide(L)'
;ASKSVKSYYERYGKLPTSITIVGQKYTMAQLLYLLAKATVNINAGNLNPIMPKIVAAPISSSGSYRHGRLYKSSYVQVANNILNYMNSYGRAPNYATTTLGKIPFTRLVYIYSKIITYYGTYKRLPMHVTI
;
A
#
# COMPACT_ATOMS: atom_id res chain seq x y z
N ALA A 1 6.49 -10.08 6.51
CA ALA A 1 5.26 -9.56 5.89
C ALA A 1 5.50 -9.01 4.48
N SER A 2 6.11 -7.83 4.31
CA SER A 2 6.31 -7.24 2.97
C SER A 2 7.21 -8.08 2.05
N LYS A 3 8.25 -8.72 2.59
CA LYS A 3 9.07 -9.71 1.86
C LYS A 3 8.25 -10.91 1.36
N SER A 4 7.28 -11.37 2.15
CA SER A 4 6.43 -12.53 1.85
C SER A 4 5.41 -12.20 0.75
N VAL A 5 4.80 -11.01 0.78
CA VAL A 5 3.87 -10.52 -0.26
C VAL A 5 4.58 -10.37 -1.61
N LYS A 6 5.78 -9.77 -1.58
CA LYS A 6 6.61 -9.63 -2.77
C LYS A 6 6.92 -10.99 -3.39
N SER A 7 7.41 -11.94 -2.58
CA SER A 7 7.76 -13.28 -3.06
C SER A 7 6.56 -14.07 -3.58
N TYR A 8 5.38 -13.91 -2.97
CA TYR A 8 4.17 -14.59 -3.45
C TYR A 8 3.66 -14.00 -4.77
N TYR A 9 3.66 -12.67 -4.92
CA TYR A 9 3.27 -12.02 -6.16
C TYR A 9 4.24 -12.31 -7.31
N GLU A 10 5.55 -12.32 -7.03
CA GLU A 10 6.59 -12.70 -8.00
C GLU A 10 6.49 -14.18 -8.42
N ARG A 11 5.97 -15.05 -7.55
CA ARG A 11 5.87 -16.50 -7.80
C ARG A 11 4.54 -16.95 -8.43
N TYR A 12 3.44 -16.27 -8.14
CA TYR A 12 2.09 -16.71 -8.55
C TYR A 12 1.31 -15.69 -9.39
N GLY A 13 1.84 -14.47 -9.59
CA GLY A 13 1.16 -13.40 -10.34
C GLY A 13 -0.14 -12.90 -9.71
N LYS A 14 -0.50 -13.41 -8.52
CA LYS A 14 -1.70 -13.06 -7.75
C LYS A 14 -1.29 -12.73 -6.32
N LEU A 15 -1.96 -11.75 -5.72
CA LEU A 15 -1.79 -11.45 -4.31
C LEU A 15 -2.58 -12.47 -3.48
N PRO A 16 -2.02 -12.98 -2.37
CA PRO A 16 -2.76 -13.86 -1.47
C PRO A 16 -3.97 -13.13 -0.89
N THR A 17 -5.08 -13.83 -0.63
CA THR A 17 -6.34 -13.21 -0.16
C THR A 17 -6.20 -12.56 1.22
N SER A 18 -5.26 -13.05 2.03
CA SER A 18 -4.89 -12.53 3.34
C SER A 18 -3.44 -12.89 3.64
N ILE A 19 -2.76 -12.10 4.48
CA ILE A 19 -1.42 -12.43 4.94
C ILE A 19 -1.34 -12.43 6.45
N THR A 20 -0.57 -13.37 6.98
CA THR A 20 -0.25 -13.41 8.40
C THR A 20 0.96 -12.53 8.66
N ILE A 21 0.80 -11.49 9.46
CA ILE A 21 1.88 -10.61 9.92
C ILE A 21 1.98 -10.79 11.42
N VAL A 22 3.11 -11.31 11.91
CA VAL A 22 3.36 -11.50 13.35
C VAL A 22 2.24 -12.33 14.02
N GLY A 23 1.88 -13.47 13.43
CA GLY A 23 0.85 -14.37 13.95
C GLY A 23 -0.62 -13.90 13.79
N GLN A 24 -0.85 -12.66 13.36
CA GLN A 24 -2.19 -12.11 13.13
C GLN A 24 -2.55 -12.13 11.63
N LYS A 25 -3.74 -12.63 11.29
CA LYS A 25 -4.23 -12.71 9.90
C LYS A 25 -4.81 -11.36 9.49
N TYR A 26 -4.14 -10.67 8.57
CA TYR A 26 -4.60 -9.38 8.03
C TYR A 26 -5.16 -9.55 6.63
N THR A 27 -6.28 -8.89 6.36
CA THR A 27 -6.80 -8.76 5.00
C THR A 27 -5.90 -7.83 4.19
N MET A 28 -5.93 -7.95 2.86
CA MET A 28 -5.16 -7.04 2.01
C MET A 28 -5.55 -5.57 2.22
N ALA A 29 -6.81 -5.30 2.58
CA ALA A 29 -7.29 -3.95 2.86
C ALA A 29 -6.64 -3.38 4.13
N GLN A 30 -6.57 -4.18 5.19
CA GLN A 30 -5.87 -3.82 6.42
C GLN A 30 -4.38 -3.63 6.19
N LEU A 31 -3.78 -4.50 5.37
CA LEU A 31 -2.38 -4.36 4.97
C LEU A 31 -2.15 -3.03 4.24
N LEU A 32 -2.99 -2.69 3.25
CA LEU A 32 -2.86 -1.43 2.53
C LEU A 32 -2.97 -0.23 3.48
N TYR A 33 -3.92 -0.27 4.43
CA TYR A 33 -4.07 0.76 5.45
C TYR A 33 -2.78 0.92 6.27
N LEU A 34 -2.24 -0.19 6.80
CA LEU A 34 -1.01 -0.19 7.58
C LEU A 34 0.18 0.36 6.78
N LEU A 35 0.35 -0.09 5.54
CA LEU A 35 1.45 0.34 4.68
C LEU A 35 1.33 1.82 4.28
N ALA A 36 0.12 2.29 3.96
CA ALA A 36 -0.15 3.69 3.63
C ALA A 36 0.09 4.59 4.85
N LYS A 37 -0.43 4.20 6.02
CA LYS A 37 -0.22 4.92 7.28
C LYS A 37 1.26 4.97 7.65
N ALA A 38 1.97 3.85 7.52
CA ALA A 38 3.41 3.80 7.75
C ALA A 38 4.17 4.73 6.81
N THR A 39 3.82 4.75 5.53
CA THR A 39 4.46 5.64 4.54
C THR A 39 4.25 7.12 4.89
N VAL A 40 3.04 7.52 5.29
CA VAL A 40 2.71 8.89 5.70
C VAL A 40 3.43 9.26 7.00
N ASN A 41 3.37 8.39 8.02
CA ASN A 41 4.02 8.58 9.31
C ASN A 41 5.54 8.74 9.16
N ILE A 42 6.20 7.82 8.43
CA ILE A 42 7.63 7.89 8.13
C ILE A 42 7.96 9.20 7.39
N ASN A 43 7.13 9.62 6.44
CA ASN A 43 7.34 10.87 5.72
C ASN A 43 7.25 12.09 6.63
N ALA A 44 6.37 12.06 7.63
CA ALA A 44 6.21 13.11 8.64
C ALA A 44 7.25 13.03 9.78
N GLY A 45 8.19 12.07 9.75
CA GLY A 45 9.13 11.83 10.84
C GLY A 45 8.48 11.24 12.10
N ASN A 46 7.23 10.78 11.99
CA ASN A 46 6.47 10.24 13.11
C ASN A 46 6.61 8.71 13.15
N LEU A 47 7.16 8.18 14.23
CA LEU A 47 7.35 6.74 14.45
C LEU A 47 6.31 6.13 15.40
N ASN A 48 5.21 6.84 15.64
CA ASN A 48 4.15 6.36 16.52
C ASN A 48 3.61 4.99 16.07
N PRO A 49 3.31 4.09 17.03
CA PRO A 49 2.74 2.79 16.73
C PRO A 49 1.42 2.95 15.98
N ILE A 50 1.28 2.20 14.88
CA ILE A 50 0.11 2.25 14.03
C ILE A 50 -0.87 1.18 14.49
N MET A 51 -2.05 1.59 14.94
CA MET A 51 -3.12 0.65 15.25
C MET A 51 -3.74 0.10 13.95
N PRO A 52 -3.89 -1.24 13.82
CA PRO A 52 -4.61 -1.83 12.72
C PRO A 52 -6.09 -1.42 12.79
N LYS A 53 -6.59 -0.83 11.71
CA LYS A 53 -8.01 -0.50 11.57
C LYS A 53 -8.72 -1.62 10.83
N ILE A 54 -9.89 -2.03 11.31
CA ILE A 54 -10.73 -2.99 10.59
C ILE A 54 -11.32 -2.26 9.39
N VAL A 55 -10.91 -2.69 8.19
CA VAL A 55 -11.37 -2.13 6.92
C VAL A 55 -11.82 -3.27 6.01
N ALA A 56 -12.96 -3.10 5.35
CA ALA A 56 -13.48 -4.07 4.41
C ALA A 56 -12.67 -4.09 3.10
N ALA A 57 -12.71 -5.24 2.41
CA ALA A 57 -12.09 -5.41 1.09
C ALA A 57 -12.76 -4.49 0.04
N PRO A 58 -12.03 -4.10 -1.03
CA PRO A 58 -12.65 -3.39 -2.14
C PRO A 58 -13.66 -4.30 -2.85
N ILE A 59 -14.73 -3.72 -3.40
CA ILE A 59 -15.77 -4.47 -4.12
C ILE A 59 -15.21 -5.07 -5.42
N SER A 60 -14.29 -4.36 -6.06
CA SER A 60 -13.57 -4.86 -7.23
C SER A 60 -12.21 -4.19 -7.35
N SER A 61 -11.22 -4.89 -7.89
CA SER A 61 -9.93 -4.29 -8.23
C SER A 61 -9.85 -4.06 -9.73
N SER A 62 -10.20 -2.85 -10.17
CA SER A 62 -10.15 -2.45 -11.57
C SER A 62 -9.45 -1.10 -11.71
N GLY A 63 -8.54 -1.00 -12.67
CA GLY A 63 -7.74 0.20 -12.90
C GLY A 63 -6.88 0.09 -14.15
N SER A 64 -6.61 1.23 -14.77
CA SER A 64 -5.74 1.36 -15.94
C SER A 64 -4.70 2.42 -15.62
N TYR A 65 -3.43 2.04 -15.67
CA TYR A 65 -2.29 2.91 -15.36
C TYR A 65 -1.24 2.79 -16.46
N ARG A 66 -0.44 3.85 -16.63
CA ARG A 66 0.72 3.89 -17.51
C ARG A 66 1.97 3.58 -16.69
N HIS A 67 2.91 2.87 -17.32
CA HIS A 67 4.23 2.67 -16.74
C HIS A 67 4.95 4.01 -16.59
N GLY A 68 5.58 4.19 -15.45
CA GLY A 68 6.24 5.44 -15.13
C GLY A 68 6.81 5.46 -13.73
N ARG A 69 7.39 6.62 -13.38
CA ARG A 69 7.97 6.87 -12.08
C ARG A 69 6.97 7.63 -11.22
N LEU A 70 6.55 7.02 -10.13
CA LEU A 70 5.74 7.69 -9.11
C LEU A 70 6.68 8.25 -8.04
N TYR A 71 6.76 9.58 -7.99
CA TYR A 71 7.63 10.28 -7.05
C TYR A 71 7.10 10.24 -5.62
N LYS A 72 7.99 10.52 -4.67
CA LYS A 72 7.70 10.58 -3.23
C LYS A 72 6.47 11.39 -2.87
N SER A 73 6.37 12.63 -3.34
CA SER A 73 5.21 13.48 -3.11
C SER A 73 3.92 12.81 -3.61
N SER A 74 3.93 12.25 -4.82
CA SER A 74 2.77 11.61 -5.43
C SER A 74 2.31 10.37 -4.66
N TYR A 75 3.20 9.42 -4.35
CA TYR A 75 2.77 8.23 -3.62
C TYR A 75 2.39 8.53 -2.17
N VAL A 76 2.98 9.55 -1.53
CA VAL A 76 2.56 9.98 -0.18
C VAL A 76 1.16 10.61 -0.24
N GLN A 77 0.88 11.44 -1.24
CA GLN A 77 -0.45 12.00 -1.45
C GLN A 77 -1.49 10.91 -1.72
N VAL A 78 -1.13 9.91 -2.53
CA VAL A 78 -1.99 8.74 -2.78
C VAL A 78 -2.23 7.95 -1.48
N ALA A 79 -1.22 7.80 -0.62
CA ALA A 79 -1.38 7.14 0.66
C ALA A 79 -2.37 7.90 1.56
N ASN A 80 -2.26 9.22 1.64
CA ASN A 80 -3.22 10.05 2.36
C ASN A 80 -4.65 9.92 1.80
N ASN A 81 -4.81 9.91 0.47
CA ASN A 81 -6.13 9.72 -0.14
C ASN A 81 -6.74 8.35 0.19
N ILE A 82 -5.93 7.28 0.16
CA ILE A 82 -6.37 5.94 0.56
C ILE A 82 -6.81 5.92 2.02
N LEU A 83 -6.03 6.54 2.91
CA LEU A 83 -6.34 6.62 4.34
C LEU A 83 -7.64 7.39 4.59
N ASN A 84 -7.82 8.54 3.92
CA ASN A 84 -9.05 9.32 4.01
C ASN A 84 -10.24 8.52 3.51
N TYR A 85 -10.12 7.84 2.36
CA TYR A 85 -11.18 6.98 1.83
C TYR A 85 -11.54 5.85 2.80
N MET A 86 -10.55 5.14 3.33
CA MET A 86 -10.77 4.07 4.31
C MET A 86 -11.34 4.59 5.62
N ASN A 87 -10.99 5.81 6.04
CA ASN A 87 -11.54 6.43 7.24
C ASN A 87 -13.00 6.85 7.07
N SER A 88 -13.36 7.40 5.91
CA SER A 88 -14.72 7.85 5.61
C SER A 88 -15.67 6.71 5.28
N TYR A 89 -15.21 5.71 4.50
CA TYR A 89 -16.07 4.65 3.99
C TYR A 89 -15.89 3.29 4.67
N GLY A 90 -14.91 3.15 5.56
CA GLY A 90 -14.62 1.88 6.27
C GLY A 90 -14.14 0.73 5.36
N ARG A 91 -13.77 1.03 4.10
CA ARG A 91 -13.37 0.03 3.10
C ARG A 91 -12.20 0.52 2.25
N ALA A 92 -11.42 -0.41 1.73
CA ALA A 92 -10.36 -0.09 0.79
C ALA A 92 -10.93 0.42 -0.55
N PRO A 93 -10.27 1.39 -1.20
CA PRO A 93 -10.67 1.85 -2.52
C PRO A 93 -10.34 0.78 -3.58
N ASN A 94 -11.18 0.71 -4.62
CA ASN A 94 -11.00 -0.20 -5.76
C ASN A 94 -9.74 0.13 -6.58
N TYR A 95 -9.47 1.42 -6.72
CA TYR A 95 -8.27 2.00 -7.36
C TYR A 95 -7.91 3.31 -6.66
N ALA A 96 -6.67 3.76 -6.85
CA ALA A 96 -6.29 5.12 -6.52
C ALA A 96 -5.85 5.87 -7.77
N THR A 97 -6.38 7.08 -7.91
CA THR A 97 -6.01 7.98 -9.01
C THR A 97 -4.65 8.59 -8.74
N THR A 98 -3.77 8.48 -9.72
CA THR A 98 -2.42 9.04 -9.70
C THR A 98 -2.16 9.80 -10.99
N THR A 99 -1.04 10.52 -11.06
CA THR A 99 -0.56 11.18 -12.29
C THR A 99 -0.32 10.20 -13.45
N LEU A 100 -0.14 8.91 -13.14
CA LEU A 100 0.08 7.85 -14.11
C LEU A 100 -1.21 7.11 -14.49
N GLY A 101 -2.37 7.51 -13.93
CA GLY A 101 -3.67 6.88 -14.16
C GLY A 101 -4.24 6.22 -12.89
N LYS A 102 -5.19 5.30 -13.10
CA LYS A 102 -5.92 4.62 -12.02
C LYS A 102 -5.18 3.34 -11.65
N ILE A 103 -4.42 3.37 -10.56
CA ILE A 103 -3.68 2.19 -10.08
C ILE A 103 -4.66 1.27 -9.33
N PRO A 104 -4.81 0.01 -9.73
CA PRO A 104 -5.71 -0.92 -9.04
C PRO A 104 -5.20 -1.25 -7.63
N PHE A 105 -6.13 -1.55 -6.72
CA PHE A 105 -5.84 -1.94 -5.34
C PHE A 105 -4.70 -2.95 -5.19
N THR A 106 -4.70 -4.01 -6.00
CA THR A 106 -3.64 -5.04 -6.00
C THR A 106 -2.26 -4.41 -6.21
N ARG A 107 -2.12 -3.54 -7.20
CA ARG A 107 -0.85 -2.88 -7.51
C ARG A 107 -0.44 -1.89 -6.41
N LEU A 108 -1.39 -1.19 -5.78
CA LEU A 108 -1.11 -0.30 -4.65
C LEU A 108 -0.46 -1.07 -3.50
N VAL A 109 -1.03 -2.20 -3.09
CA VAL A 109 -0.47 -3.06 -2.04
C VAL A 109 0.99 -3.42 -2.36
N TYR A 110 1.26 -3.82 -3.60
CA TYR A 110 2.61 -4.16 -4.05
C TYR A 110 3.58 -2.96 -3.98
N ILE A 111 3.18 -1.79 -4.48
CA ILE A 111 4.00 -0.57 -4.47
C ILE A 111 4.36 -0.18 -3.03
N TYR A 112 3.37 -0.08 -2.13
CA TYR A 112 3.64 0.30 -0.75
C TYR A 112 4.44 -0.77 0.01
N SER A 113 4.25 -2.05 -0.32
CA SER A 113 5.08 -3.12 0.22
C SER A 113 6.55 -2.95 -0.16
N LYS A 114 6.84 -2.57 -1.42
CA LYS A 114 8.20 -2.21 -1.85
C LYS A 114 8.74 -0.99 -1.11
N ILE A 115 7.94 0.06 -0.94
CA ILE A 115 8.33 1.29 -0.23
C ILE A 115 8.75 0.97 1.21
N ILE A 116 7.92 0.23 1.96
CA ILE A 116 8.21 -0.12 3.35
C ILE A 116 9.39 -1.10 3.46
N THR A 117 9.54 -2.04 2.52
CA THR A 117 10.71 -2.93 2.48
C THR A 117 12.00 -2.16 2.21
N TYR A 118 11.95 -1.19 1.29
CA TYR A 118 13.07 -0.29 1.01
C TYR A 118 13.43 0.53 2.25
N TYR A 119 12.43 1.09 2.94
CA TYR A 119 12.64 1.79 4.21
C TYR A 119 13.29 0.88 5.28
N GLY A 120 12.84 -0.37 5.41
CA GLY A 120 13.44 -1.32 6.36
C GLY A 120 14.92 -1.61 6.09
N THR A 121 15.36 -1.49 4.83
CA THR A 121 16.74 -1.76 4.41
C THR A 121 17.61 -0.51 4.46
N TYR A 122 17.12 0.61 3.93
CA TYR A 122 17.88 1.85 3.75
C TYR A 122 17.56 2.94 4.77
N LYS A 123 16.62 2.68 5.71
CA LYS A 123 16.11 3.64 6.71
C LYS A 123 15.59 4.96 6.12
N ARG A 124 15.28 4.98 4.83
CA ARG A 124 14.77 6.14 4.08
C ARG A 124 13.71 5.72 3.07
N LEU A 125 12.78 6.62 2.78
CA LEU A 125 11.79 6.39 1.72
C LEU A 125 12.44 6.55 0.33
N PRO A 126 12.06 5.73 -0.66
CA PRO A 126 12.58 5.84 -2.02
C PRO A 126 12.14 7.16 -2.66
N MET A 127 13.04 7.85 -3.38
CA MET A 127 12.69 9.09 -4.09
C MET A 127 11.57 8.90 -5.12
N HIS A 128 11.56 7.73 -5.77
CA HIS A 128 10.52 7.32 -6.70
C HIS A 128 10.37 5.80 -6.68
N VAL A 129 9.20 5.34 -7.10
CA VAL A 129 8.92 3.94 -7.35
C VAL A 129 8.39 3.79 -8.78
N THR A 130 8.99 2.86 -9.52
CA THR A 130 8.55 2.53 -10.88
C THR A 130 7.36 1.57 -10.82
N ILE A 131 6.31 1.88 -11.60
CA ILE A 131 5.07 1.11 -11.68
C ILE A 131 4.97 0.43 -13.04
#